data_AF-A0A7J8KBD0-F1
#
_entry.id   AF-A0A7J8KBD0-F1
#
_cell.length_a   1.000
_cell.length_b   1.000
_cell.length_c   1.000
_cell.angle_alpha   90.00
_cell.angle_beta   90.00
_cell.angle_gamma   90.00
#
_symmetry.space_group_name_H-M   'P 1'
#
loop_
_entity.id
_entity.type
_entity.pdbx_description
1 polymer ?
#
loop_
_entity_poly.entity_id
_entity_poly.type
_entity_poly.pdbx_seq_one_letter_code
_entity_poly.pdbx_strand_id
1 'polypeptide(L)'
;MGLSKGATSARKTTLRGEDLWKHRVMKENFSVIRPQIVENFIQRLMENYQDGGLEITFQKDHLEACLLSLGCDVMARERSNFESYSMCYEHVLEHARQQLCQKEQELDILQRSQSPPEDNAGQVAELSHNMIMEITALRARLTDLEEENLNLDKQIRKEVQEEYEALVQALFMTCLHIKEKLDENQLNLIQEVCELISEVRTEGIDHMKDLKKKWGSARPDEGTEENPAKQEQLWDLEQDNCNLTALVCKMRSLGRWRLAVQQARFQGQLGRAEKEAMKNKKECLSIKLMAEQEVVLFRQQLQALRQALARAQADNMRMRQQQDSQAQLLKELEHRVTQETLHRQQLDLLKTSSMEKLLEDVEQKEQHLRILTEEAERASKLGQLQRKKIQREVRQMRSRLAQERSMKLDAFQRVEELQSRLDDAVRASVPMSSPGGLRSRAQYSLSSASISSRYSQQHLLKTNLMGNKIARGIQRPKTVPIKHKKRTDDAFLPHVAENVQLSAFQVQTAPPRIPFRPDW
;
A
#
# COMPACT_ATOMS: atom_id res chain seq x y z
N MET A 1 -14.51 -65.59 -10.38
CA MET A 1 -15.46 -64.53 -10.82
C MET A 1 -15.15 -63.26 -10.05
N GLY A 2 -15.38 -62.08 -10.63
CA GLY A 2 -15.14 -60.79 -9.97
C GLY A 2 -13.93 -60.02 -10.51
N LEU A 3 -14.02 -59.55 -11.76
CA LEU A 3 -13.10 -58.53 -12.30
C LEU A 3 -13.57 -57.14 -11.84
N SER A 4 -12.65 -56.32 -11.31
CA SER A 4 -12.83 -54.87 -11.27
C SER A 4 -11.50 -54.17 -11.54
N LYS A 5 -11.52 -53.18 -12.43
CA LYS A 5 -10.33 -52.47 -12.92
C LYS A 5 -10.00 -51.29 -12.01
N GLY A 6 -8.87 -51.34 -11.32
CA GLY A 6 -8.30 -50.18 -10.62
C GLY A 6 -7.41 -49.37 -11.56
N ALA A 7 -7.66 -48.07 -11.70
CA ALA A 7 -6.90 -47.19 -12.59
C ALA A 7 -5.47 -46.95 -12.07
N THR A 8 -4.47 -47.12 -12.94
CA THR A 8 -3.07 -46.81 -12.65
C THR A 8 -2.83 -45.30 -12.67
N SER A 9 -2.83 -44.68 -11.48
CA SER A 9 -2.39 -43.30 -11.32
C SER A 9 -0.93 -43.15 -11.74
N ALA A 10 -0.68 -42.43 -12.83
CA ALA A 10 0.65 -42.14 -13.32
C ALA A 10 1.37 -41.23 -12.31
N ARG A 11 2.27 -41.82 -11.51
CA ARG A 11 3.22 -41.05 -10.69
C ARG A 11 4.08 -40.23 -11.65
N LYS A 12 3.89 -38.90 -11.66
CA LYS A 12 4.89 -37.95 -12.15
C LYS A 12 6.13 -38.08 -11.26
N THR A 13 7.03 -38.98 -11.64
CA THR A 13 8.40 -38.98 -11.12
C THR A 13 9.05 -37.67 -11.55
N THR A 14 9.38 -36.84 -10.56
CA THR A 14 10.24 -35.67 -10.74
C THR A 14 11.57 -36.14 -11.31
N LEU A 15 11.74 -35.97 -12.63
CA LEU A 15 12.98 -36.30 -13.33
C LEU A 15 14.11 -35.45 -12.76
N ARG A 16 15.06 -36.14 -12.12
CA ARG A 16 16.31 -35.56 -11.63
C ARG A 16 17.12 -35.11 -12.85
N GLY A 17 17.94 -34.06 -12.70
CA GLY A 17 18.71 -33.46 -13.81
C GLY A 17 19.75 -34.37 -14.49
N GLU A 18 19.82 -35.64 -14.10
CA GLU A 18 20.75 -36.66 -14.60
C GLU A 18 20.18 -37.46 -15.80
N ASP A 19 18.87 -37.47 -16.03
CA ASP A 19 18.24 -38.35 -17.03
C ASP A 19 18.06 -37.74 -18.43
N LEU A 20 18.25 -36.41 -18.60
CA LEU A 20 18.11 -35.73 -19.90
C LEU A 20 19.06 -36.28 -20.97
N TRP A 21 20.25 -36.73 -20.59
CA TRP A 21 21.26 -37.32 -21.48
C TRP A 21 20.90 -38.71 -22.00
N LYS A 22 19.92 -39.40 -21.39
CA LYS A 22 19.58 -40.81 -21.69
C LYS A 22 18.45 -40.98 -22.72
N HIS A 23 17.91 -39.89 -23.27
CA HIS A 23 16.77 -39.98 -24.19
C HIS A 23 17.12 -39.64 -25.64
N ARG A 24 17.31 -40.71 -26.41
CA ARG A 24 17.05 -40.86 -27.86
C ARG A 24 17.85 -40.03 -28.88
N VAL A 25 18.61 -39.00 -28.48
CA VAL A 25 19.32 -38.13 -29.44
C VAL A 25 20.62 -38.74 -29.98
N MET A 26 21.39 -39.48 -29.17
CA MET A 26 22.63 -40.13 -29.63
C MET A 26 22.39 -41.51 -30.26
N LYS A 27 21.58 -41.56 -31.33
CA LYS A 27 21.48 -42.76 -32.21
C LYS A 27 22.30 -42.63 -33.49
N GLU A 28 23.37 -41.83 -33.43
CA GLU A 28 24.50 -41.94 -34.34
C GLU A 28 25.38 -43.10 -33.85
N ASN A 29 25.62 -44.08 -34.73
CA ASN A 29 26.26 -45.32 -34.32
C ASN A 29 27.76 -45.08 -34.12
N PHE A 30 28.19 -44.87 -32.87
CA PHE A 30 29.60 -44.93 -32.47
C PHE A 30 30.13 -46.37 -32.50
N SER A 31 30.14 -46.97 -33.69
CA SER A 31 31.04 -48.08 -33.97
C SER A 31 32.45 -47.51 -34.01
N VAL A 32 33.15 -47.56 -32.88
CA VAL A 32 34.60 -47.39 -32.85
C VAL A 32 35.19 -48.56 -33.65
N ILE A 33 35.40 -48.34 -34.95
CA ILE A 33 36.02 -49.30 -35.84
C ILE A 33 37.41 -49.53 -35.27
N ARG A 34 37.65 -50.70 -34.65
CA ARG A 34 38.98 -51.07 -34.14
C ARG A 34 39.95 -51.00 -35.32
N PRO A 35 40.84 -50.01 -35.37
CA PRO A 35 41.67 -49.81 -36.54
C PRO A 35 42.75 -50.88 -36.51
N GLN A 36 42.86 -51.65 -37.59
CA GLN A 36 43.73 -52.83 -37.71
C GLN A 36 45.21 -52.44 -37.88
N ILE A 37 45.68 -51.46 -37.12
CA ILE A 37 47.00 -50.84 -37.26
C ILE A 37 48.10 -51.84 -36.91
N VAL A 38 47.89 -52.63 -35.85
CA VAL A 38 48.85 -53.64 -35.40
C VAL A 38 48.89 -54.79 -36.40
N GLU A 39 47.73 -55.22 -36.87
CA GLU A 39 47.57 -56.29 -37.85
C GLU A 39 48.19 -55.90 -39.21
N ASN A 40 47.94 -54.68 -39.70
CA ASN A 40 48.55 -54.13 -40.91
C ASN A 40 50.07 -53.92 -40.78
N PHE A 41 50.55 -53.48 -39.60
CA PHE A 41 51.99 -53.32 -39.36
C PHE A 41 52.70 -54.67 -39.34
N ILE A 42 52.14 -55.68 -38.68
CA ILE A 42 52.68 -57.04 -38.68
C ILE A 42 52.71 -57.58 -40.12
N GLN A 43 51.64 -57.38 -40.90
CA GLN A 43 51.62 -57.80 -42.30
C GLN A 43 52.75 -57.14 -43.11
N ARG A 44 52.90 -55.81 -43.06
CA ARG A 44 53.97 -55.08 -43.78
C ARG A 44 55.38 -55.45 -43.32
N LEU A 45 55.57 -55.68 -42.02
CA LEU A 45 56.85 -56.13 -41.47
C LEU A 45 57.22 -57.54 -41.94
N MET A 46 56.23 -58.42 -42.07
CA MET A 46 56.40 -59.79 -42.56
C MET A 46 56.47 -59.90 -44.10
N GLU A 47 56.40 -58.79 -44.86
CA GLU A 47 56.55 -58.81 -46.31
C GLU A 47 58.01 -58.98 -46.78
N ASN A 48 59.00 -58.46 -46.02
CA ASN A 48 60.43 -58.55 -46.40
C ASN A 48 61.34 -59.00 -45.23
N TYR A 49 60.94 -60.05 -44.51
CA TYR A 49 61.80 -60.68 -43.51
C TYR A 49 62.89 -61.57 -44.16
N GLN A 50 64.07 -61.65 -43.56
CA GLN A 50 65.08 -62.65 -43.89
C GLN A 50 65.12 -63.72 -42.78
N ASP A 51 64.84 -64.96 -43.15
CA ASP A 51 64.78 -66.10 -42.24
C ASP A 51 66.18 -66.67 -41.97
N GLY A 52 66.69 -66.44 -40.76
CA GLY A 52 67.93 -67.01 -40.25
C GLY A 52 67.74 -68.28 -39.41
N GLY A 53 66.56 -68.89 -39.42
CA GLY A 53 66.23 -70.16 -38.72
C GLY A 53 66.05 -70.04 -37.21
N LEU A 54 66.94 -69.33 -36.50
CA LEU A 54 66.83 -69.02 -35.07
C LEU A 54 66.59 -67.53 -34.79
N GLU A 55 66.99 -66.65 -35.71
CA GLU A 55 66.83 -65.20 -35.60
C GLU A 55 66.23 -64.64 -36.89
N ILE A 56 65.21 -63.79 -36.76
CA ILE A 56 64.59 -63.07 -37.88
C ILE A 56 65.33 -61.74 -38.05
N THR A 57 65.87 -61.49 -39.24
CA THR A 57 66.58 -60.23 -39.52
C THR A 57 65.82 -59.40 -40.54
N PHE A 58 65.80 -58.08 -40.31
CA PHE A 58 65.15 -57.10 -41.18
C PHE A 58 66.18 -56.11 -41.70
N GLN A 59 66.08 -55.72 -42.97
CA GLN A 59 66.89 -54.60 -43.46
C GLN A 59 66.45 -53.30 -42.78
N LYS A 60 67.43 -52.50 -42.37
CA LYS A 60 67.20 -51.23 -41.65
C LYS A 60 66.22 -50.33 -42.39
N ASP A 61 66.41 -50.15 -43.69
CA ASP A 61 65.60 -49.26 -44.52
C ASP A 61 64.13 -49.73 -44.62
N HIS A 62 63.90 -51.05 -44.64
CA HIS A 62 62.56 -51.63 -44.61
C HIS A 62 61.89 -51.45 -43.24
N LEU A 63 62.63 -51.65 -42.15
CA LEU A 63 62.12 -51.42 -40.79
C LEU A 63 61.78 -49.94 -40.57
N GLU A 64 62.63 -49.01 -41.03
CA GLU A 64 62.36 -47.57 -40.99
C GLU A 64 61.13 -47.20 -41.82
N ALA A 65 60.96 -47.76 -43.02
CA ALA A 65 59.74 -47.56 -43.82
C ALA A 65 58.47 -48.10 -43.13
N CYS A 66 58.54 -49.28 -42.50
CA CYS A 66 57.42 -49.84 -41.74
C CYS A 66 57.07 -48.99 -40.51
N LEU A 67 58.06 -48.47 -39.79
CA LEU A 67 57.85 -47.60 -38.62
C LEU A 67 57.30 -46.22 -39.02
N LEU A 68 57.77 -45.64 -40.12
CA LEU A 68 57.19 -44.40 -40.69
C LEU A 68 55.74 -44.62 -41.11
N SER A 69 55.44 -45.75 -41.76
CA SER A 69 54.09 -46.13 -42.16
C SER A 69 53.16 -46.34 -40.95
N LEU A 70 53.65 -47.00 -39.89
CA LEU A 70 52.95 -47.13 -38.61
C LEU A 70 52.68 -45.76 -37.97
N GLY A 71 53.65 -44.85 -37.98
CA GLY A 71 53.49 -43.48 -37.51
C GLY A 71 52.39 -42.72 -38.27
N CYS A 72 52.34 -42.86 -39.60
CA CYS A 72 51.27 -42.31 -40.42
C CYS A 72 49.89 -42.89 -40.06
N ASP A 73 49.77 -44.21 -39.90
CA ASP A 73 48.51 -44.87 -39.56
C ASP A 73 48.00 -44.50 -38.15
N VAL A 74 48.91 -44.37 -37.17
CA VAL A 74 48.59 -43.89 -35.81
C VAL A 74 48.12 -42.44 -35.84
N MET A 75 48.83 -41.56 -36.55
CA MET A 75 48.44 -40.15 -36.70
C MET A 75 47.12 -39.98 -37.47
N ALA A 76 46.83 -40.83 -38.45
CA ALA A 76 45.55 -40.82 -39.18
C ALA A 76 44.39 -41.22 -38.25
N ARG A 77 44.56 -42.27 -37.44
CA ARG A 77 43.61 -42.65 -36.39
C ARG A 77 43.38 -41.51 -35.40
N GLU A 78 44.44 -40.86 -34.93
CA GLU A 78 44.32 -39.81 -33.91
C GLU A 78 43.62 -38.55 -34.44
N ARG A 79 43.86 -38.17 -35.69
CA ARG A 79 43.07 -37.13 -36.38
C ARG A 79 41.61 -37.52 -36.50
N SER A 80 41.31 -38.72 -37.00
CA SER A 80 39.93 -39.20 -37.16
C SER A 80 39.18 -39.30 -35.82
N ASN A 81 39.86 -39.73 -34.75
CA ASN A 81 39.32 -39.71 -33.39
C ASN A 81 39.03 -38.28 -32.91
N PHE A 82 39.97 -37.35 -33.10
CA PHE A 82 39.80 -35.95 -32.71
C PHE A 82 38.65 -35.29 -33.47
N GLU A 83 38.56 -35.49 -34.79
CA GLU A 83 37.44 -35.04 -35.63
C GLU A 83 36.11 -35.61 -35.13
N SER A 84 36.06 -36.92 -34.84
CA SER A 84 34.87 -37.58 -34.30
C SER A 84 34.42 -36.96 -32.97
N TYR A 85 35.34 -36.76 -32.01
CA TYR A 85 35.02 -36.09 -30.75
C TYR A 85 34.62 -34.62 -30.94
N SER A 86 35.30 -33.88 -31.83
CA SER A 86 34.97 -32.48 -32.14
C SER A 86 33.54 -32.36 -32.69
N MET A 87 33.16 -33.25 -33.62
CA MET A 87 31.79 -33.32 -34.15
C MET A 87 30.77 -33.66 -33.07
N CYS A 88 31.08 -34.57 -32.13
CA CYS A 88 30.21 -34.84 -30.98
C CYS A 88 29.94 -33.58 -30.16
N TYR A 89 30.99 -32.83 -29.82
CA TYR A 89 30.86 -31.63 -28.99
C TYR A 89 30.12 -30.52 -29.73
N GLU A 90 30.37 -30.29 -31.02
CA GLU A 90 29.61 -29.31 -31.80
C GLU A 90 28.13 -29.70 -31.92
N HIS A 91 27.79 -30.98 -32.21
CA HIS A 91 26.40 -31.44 -32.23
C HIS A 91 25.69 -31.22 -30.88
N VAL A 92 26.37 -31.46 -29.75
CA VAL A 92 25.83 -31.19 -28.40
C VAL A 92 25.64 -29.68 -28.17
N LEU A 93 26.59 -28.85 -28.59
CA LEU A 93 26.51 -27.38 -28.47
C LEU A 93 25.41 -26.78 -29.35
N GLU A 94 25.27 -27.22 -30.59
CA GLU A 94 24.20 -26.80 -31.50
C GLU A 94 22.82 -27.20 -30.97
N HIS A 95 22.66 -28.44 -30.49
CA HIS A 95 21.41 -28.87 -29.87
C HIS A 95 21.07 -28.05 -28.61
N ALA A 96 22.07 -27.76 -27.76
CA ALA A 96 21.87 -26.88 -26.59
C ALA A 96 21.47 -25.45 -26.99
N ARG A 97 22.09 -24.88 -28.02
CA ARG A 97 21.71 -23.56 -28.60
C ARG A 97 20.28 -23.60 -29.14
N GLN A 98 19.89 -24.64 -29.87
CA GLN A 98 18.53 -24.79 -30.40
C GLN A 98 17.49 -24.89 -29.29
N GLN A 99 17.74 -25.65 -28.22
CA GLN A 99 16.85 -25.70 -27.06
C GLN A 99 16.76 -24.36 -26.33
N LEU A 100 17.88 -23.63 -26.20
CA LEU A 100 17.89 -22.29 -25.61
C LEU A 100 17.00 -21.33 -26.41
N CYS A 101 17.20 -21.25 -27.74
CA CYS A 101 16.38 -20.40 -28.62
C CYS A 101 14.89 -20.75 -28.56
N GLN A 102 14.53 -22.04 -28.47
CA GLN A 102 13.14 -22.46 -28.29
C GLN A 102 12.57 -21.98 -26.96
N LYS A 103 13.34 -22.05 -25.87
CA LYS A 103 12.91 -21.58 -24.54
C LYS A 103 12.82 -20.07 -24.45
N GLU A 104 13.74 -19.34 -25.09
CA GLU A 104 13.65 -17.88 -25.22
C GLU A 104 12.38 -17.47 -25.99
N GLN A 105 12.04 -18.16 -27.08
CA GLN A 105 10.79 -17.92 -27.82
C GLN A 105 9.53 -18.24 -26.99
N GLU A 106 9.52 -19.33 -26.22
CA GLU A 106 8.44 -19.62 -25.27
C GLU A 106 8.27 -18.50 -24.23
N LEU A 107 9.38 -18.00 -23.67
CA LEU A 107 9.36 -16.87 -22.72
C LEU A 107 8.86 -15.58 -23.37
N ASP A 108 9.30 -15.27 -24.60
CA ASP A 108 8.89 -14.06 -25.31
C ASP A 108 7.39 -14.09 -25.69
N ILE A 109 6.85 -15.27 -25.99
CA ILE A 109 5.40 -15.50 -26.16
C ILE A 109 4.66 -15.33 -24.81
N LEU A 110 5.19 -15.87 -23.71
CA LEU A 110 4.60 -15.70 -22.37
C LEU A 110 4.66 -14.25 -21.89
N GLN A 111 5.68 -13.49 -22.28
CA GLN A 111 5.82 -12.07 -21.96
C GLN A 111 4.89 -11.20 -22.80
N ARG A 112 4.69 -11.53 -24.08
CA ARG A 112 3.75 -10.81 -24.97
C ARG A 112 2.28 -11.15 -24.75
N SER A 113 1.99 -12.33 -24.18
CA SER A 113 0.61 -12.74 -23.84
C SER A 113 0.14 -12.23 -22.47
N GLN A 114 1.03 -11.64 -21.67
CA GLN A 114 0.67 -10.91 -20.45
C GLN A 114 0.11 -9.52 -20.77
N SER A 115 -1.23 -9.40 -20.75
CA SER A 115 -1.92 -8.18 -20.33
C SER A 115 -1.56 -7.83 -18.87
N PRO A 116 -1.75 -6.58 -18.38
CA PRO A 116 -1.12 -6.11 -17.15
C PRO A 116 -1.39 -7.01 -15.92
N PRO A 117 -0.37 -7.31 -15.09
CA PRO A 117 -0.36 -8.48 -14.23
C PRO A 117 -0.96 -8.24 -12.83
N GLU A 118 -2.09 -7.53 -12.72
CA GLU A 118 -2.68 -7.21 -11.41
C GLU A 118 -3.41 -8.42 -10.77
N ASP A 119 -4.15 -9.24 -11.54
CA ASP A 119 -4.97 -10.32 -10.97
C ASP A 119 -4.28 -11.71 -10.90
N ASN A 120 -3.42 -12.04 -11.88
CA ASN A 120 -2.81 -13.38 -11.94
C ASN A 120 -1.79 -13.62 -10.81
N ALA A 121 -1.05 -12.59 -10.40
CA ALA A 121 -0.11 -12.68 -9.29
C ALA A 121 -0.83 -12.91 -7.95
N GLY A 122 -2.00 -12.30 -7.75
CA GLY A 122 -2.86 -12.53 -6.59
C GLY A 122 -3.35 -13.98 -6.52
N GLN A 123 -3.91 -14.50 -7.62
CA GLN A 123 -4.40 -15.89 -7.68
C GLN A 123 -3.30 -16.93 -7.43
N VAL A 124 -2.09 -16.72 -7.97
CA VAL A 124 -0.93 -17.59 -7.71
C VAL A 124 -0.47 -17.46 -6.25
N ALA A 125 -0.48 -16.26 -5.68
CA ALA A 125 -0.15 -16.05 -4.28
C ALA A 125 -1.15 -16.75 -3.34
N GLU A 126 -2.45 -16.60 -3.57
CA GLU A 126 -3.51 -17.29 -2.82
C GLU A 126 -3.40 -18.82 -2.92
N LEU A 127 -3.21 -19.37 -4.13
CA LEU A 127 -3.01 -20.81 -4.32
C LEU A 127 -1.74 -21.28 -3.58
N SER A 128 -0.65 -20.53 -3.65
CA SER A 128 0.58 -20.86 -2.94
C SER A 128 0.40 -20.81 -1.42
N HIS A 129 -0.36 -19.85 -0.90
CA HIS A 129 -0.68 -19.73 0.51
C HIS A 129 -1.53 -20.90 1.00
N ASN A 130 -2.56 -21.27 0.24
CA ASN A 130 -3.40 -22.44 0.53
C ASN A 130 -2.57 -23.73 0.53
N MET A 131 -1.71 -23.94 -0.46
CA MET A 131 -0.79 -25.10 -0.48
C MET A 131 0.19 -25.09 0.69
N ILE A 132 0.71 -23.93 1.10
CA ILE A 132 1.58 -23.80 2.29
C ILE A 132 0.80 -24.12 3.56
N MET A 133 -0.45 -23.68 3.69
CA MET A 133 -1.33 -24.02 4.81
C MET A 133 -1.62 -25.53 4.86
N GLU A 134 -1.96 -26.17 3.73
CA GLU A 134 -2.16 -27.61 3.65
C GLU A 134 -0.89 -28.38 4.02
N ILE A 135 0.27 -28.01 3.45
CA ILE A 135 1.56 -28.63 3.79
C ILE A 135 1.88 -28.44 5.28
N THR A 136 1.55 -27.29 5.87
CA THR A 136 1.78 -27.03 7.30
C THR A 136 0.83 -27.85 8.17
N ALA A 137 -0.45 -27.97 7.81
CA ALA A 137 -1.42 -28.81 8.51
C ALA A 137 -1.10 -30.30 8.39
N LEU A 138 -0.61 -30.76 7.24
CA LEU A 138 -0.13 -32.13 7.04
C LEU A 138 1.14 -32.41 7.83
N ARG A 139 2.08 -31.45 7.90
CA ARG A 139 3.27 -31.55 8.75
C ARG A 139 2.91 -31.62 10.24
N ALA A 140 1.97 -30.80 10.71
CA ALA A 140 1.48 -30.86 12.09
C ALA A 140 0.85 -32.23 12.41
N ARG A 141 -0.05 -32.73 11.55
CA ARG A 141 -0.63 -34.08 11.69
C ARG A 141 0.43 -35.19 11.66
N LEU A 142 1.48 -35.03 10.87
CA LEU A 142 2.59 -35.98 10.81
C LEU A 142 3.40 -35.94 12.12
N THR A 143 3.69 -34.78 12.69
CA THR A 143 4.37 -34.68 13.99
C THR A 143 3.50 -35.21 15.14
N ASP A 144 2.18 -34.98 15.10
CA ASP A 144 1.24 -35.53 16.09
C ASP A 144 1.26 -37.07 16.04
N LEU A 145 1.19 -37.66 14.84
CA LEU A 145 1.29 -39.11 14.63
C LEU A 145 2.66 -39.68 15.00
N GLU A 146 3.75 -38.94 14.80
CA GLU A 146 5.09 -39.33 15.25
C GLU A 146 5.18 -39.33 16.79
N GLU A 147 4.57 -38.36 17.48
CA GLU A 147 4.48 -38.36 18.95
C GLU A 147 3.60 -39.50 19.48
N GLU A 148 2.44 -39.75 18.87
CA GLU A 148 1.58 -40.90 19.19
C GLU A 148 2.33 -42.22 19.02
N ASN A 149 3.02 -42.40 17.88
CA ASN A 149 3.81 -43.59 17.62
C ASN A 149 4.93 -43.77 18.66
N LEU A 150 5.70 -42.71 18.96
CA LEU A 150 6.72 -42.74 20.02
C LEU A 150 6.15 -43.04 21.42
N ASN A 151 4.90 -42.69 21.69
CA ASN A 151 4.23 -42.98 22.95
C ASN A 151 3.72 -44.44 23.00
N LEU A 152 3.18 -44.98 21.90
CA LEU A 152 2.87 -46.41 21.77
C LEU A 152 4.14 -47.26 21.90
N ASP A 153 5.24 -46.86 21.27
CA ASP A 153 6.52 -47.56 21.30
C ASP A 153 7.13 -47.60 22.72
N LYS A 154 6.90 -46.55 23.54
CA LYS A 154 7.23 -46.54 24.98
C LYS A 154 6.29 -47.45 25.78
N GLN A 155 5.00 -47.44 25.47
CA GLN A 155 4.00 -48.25 26.16
C GLN A 155 4.26 -49.74 25.93
N ILE A 156 4.47 -50.17 24.68
CA ILE A 156 4.82 -51.56 24.34
C ILE A 156 6.12 -51.98 25.03
N ARG A 157 7.18 -51.15 25.00
CA ARG A 157 8.43 -51.45 25.71
C ARG A 157 8.23 -51.59 27.23
N LYS A 158 7.30 -50.82 27.81
CA LYS A 158 6.94 -50.92 29.23
C LYS A 158 6.14 -52.19 29.53
N GLU A 159 5.14 -52.52 28.72
CA GLU A 159 4.32 -53.72 28.86
C GLU A 159 5.18 -54.99 28.76
N VAL A 160 6.06 -55.08 27.76
CA VAL A 160 7.02 -56.19 27.61
C VAL A 160 7.98 -56.28 28.80
N GLN A 161 8.41 -55.15 29.36
CA GLN A 161 9.24 -55.13 30.57
C GLN A 161 8.46 -55.62 31.80
N GLU A 162 7.21 -55.20 31.98
CA GLU A 162 6.34 -55.64 33.08
C GLU A 162 5.99 -57.14 32.97
N GLU A 163 5.72 -57.65 31.76
CA GLU A 163 5.52 -59.08 31.49
C GLU A 163 6.79 -59.90 31.76
N TYR A 164 7.95 -59.41 31.32
CA TYR A 164 9.24 -60.08 31.56
C TYR A 164 9.59 -60.10 33.05
N GLU A 165 9.40 -59.00 33.77
CA GLU A 165 9.60 -58.93 35.22
C GLU A 165 8.65 -59.88 35.96
N ALA A 166 7.37 -59.95 35.57
CA ALA A 166 6.40 -60.89 36.14
C ALA A 166 6.79 -62.35 35.87
N LEU A 167 7.24 -62.68 34.65
CA LEU A 167 7.73 -64.01 34.30
C LEU A 167 8.97 -64.39 35.12
N VAL A 168 9.95 -63.50 35.23
CA VAL A 168 11.17 -63.70 36.03
C VAL A 168 10.83 -63.89 37.50
N GLN A 169 9.91 -63.09 38.06
CA GLN A 169 9.41 -63.27 39.43
C GLN A 169 8.73 -64.63 39.61
N ALA A 170 7.86 -65.06 38.68
CA ALA A 170 7.22 -66.37 38.73
C ALA A 170 8.22 -67.53 38.64
N LEU A 171 9.25 -67.40 37.81
CA LEU A 171 10.37 -68.35 37.72
C LEU A 171 11.13 -68.43 39.06
N PHE A 172 11.51 -67.30 39.65
CA PHE A 172 12.16 -67.28 40.96
C PHE A 172 11.29 -67.89 42.07
N MET A 173 9.98 -67.58 42.10
CA MET A 173 9.04 -68.19 43.05
C MET A 173 8.95 -69.71 42.87
N THR A 174 8.95 -70.19 41.62
CA THR A 174 8.93 -71.63 41.31
C THR A 174 10.24 -72.31 41.73
N CYS A 175 11.40 -71.69 41.48
CA CYS A 175 12.69 -72.19 41.94
C CYS A 175 12.80 -72.22 43.47
N LEU A 176 12.26 -71.22 44.17
CA LEU A 176 12.17 -71.23 45.63
C LEU A 176 11.27 -72.37 46.12
N HIS A 177 10.11 -72.58 45.52
CA HIS A 177 9.20 -73.66 45.89
C HIS A 177 9.80 -75.06 45.66
N ILE A 178 10.48 -75.28 44.53
CA ILE A 178 11.21 -76.54 44.26
C ILE A 178 12.31 -76.75 45.29
N LYS A 179 13.02 -75.68 45.68
CA LYS A 179 14.03 -75.78 46.74
C LYS A 179 13.41 -76.11 48.09
N GLU A 180 12.33 -75.45 48.49
CA GLU A 180 11.60 -75.76 49.73
C GLU A 180 11.17 -77.24 49.77
N LYS A 181 10.67 -77.78 48.65
CA LYS A 181 10.33 -79.21 48.53
C LYS A 181 11.53 -80.14 48.59
N LEU A 182 12.69 -79.73 48.06
CA LEU A 182 13.92 -80.50 48.17
C LEU A 182 14.44 -80.51 49.62
N ASP A 183 14.44 -79.35 50.28
CA ASP A 183 14.87 -79.18 51.67
C ASP A 183 13.93 -79.97 52.62
N GLU A 184 12.60 -79.96 52.40
CA GLU A 184 11.62 -80.82 53.08
C GLU A 184 11.94 -82.32 52.89
N ASN A 185 12.18 -82.77 51.65
CA ASN A 185 12.50 -84.17 51.37
C ASN A 185 13.83 -84.60 52.00
N GLN A 186 14.82 -83.71 52.07
CA GLN A 186 16.07 -83.98 52.79
C GLN A 186 15.85 -84.13 54.30
N LEU A 187 15.03 -83.28 54.90
CA LEU A 187 14.66 -83.40 56.32
C LEU A 187 13.91 -84.70 56.61
N ASN A 188 12.94 -85.08 55.76
CA ASN A 188 12.22 -86.35 55.88
C ASN A 188 13.16 -87.56 55.79
N LEU A 189 14.10 -87.56 54.82
CA LEU A 189 15.08 -88.65 54.69
C LEU A 189 16.05 -88.72 55.88
N ILE A 190 16.48 -87.57 56.41
CA ILE A 190 17.30 -87.53 57.64
C ILE A 190 16.52 -88.12 58.81
N GLN A 191 15.23 -87.76 58.95
CA GLN A 191 14.34 -88.29 59.98
C GLN A 191 14.17 -89.81 59.85
N GLU A 192 13.85 -90.34 58.66
CA GLU A 192 13.73 -91.79 58.39
C GLU A 192 15.03 -92.54 58.71
N VAL A 193 16.20 -91.97 58.37
CA VAL A 193 17.51 -92.56 58.69
C VAL A 193 17.80 -92.51 60.19
N CYS A 194 17.45 -91.43 60.88
CA CYS A 194 17.56 -91.33 62.34
C CYS A 194 16.65 -92.33 63.05
N GLU A 195 15.42 -92.51 62.57
CA GLU A 195 14.46 -93.50 63.06
C GLU A 195 15.01 -94.92 62.86
N LEU A 196 15.45 -95.28 61.64
CA LEU A 196 16.07 -96.58 61.36
C LEU A 196 17.33 -96.85 62.21
N ILE A 197 18.17 -95.83 62.42
CA ILE A 197 19.33 -95.94 63.33
C ILE A 197 18.87 -96.19 64.77
N SER A 198 17.77 -95.56 65.21
CA SER A 198 17.21 -95.78 66.54
C SER A 198 16.62 -97.19 66.67
N GLU A 199 15.89 -97.67 65.67
CA GLU A 199 15.35 -99.03 65.59
C GLU A 199 16.48 -100.06 65.68
N VAL A 200 17.48 -99.99 64.80
CA VAL A 200 18.64 -100.91 64.78
C VAL A 200 19.42 -100.86 66.10
N ARG A 201 19.52 -99.69 66.76
CA ARG A 201 20.09 -99.58 68.11
C ARG A 201 19.23 -100.29 69.15
N THR A 202 17.91 -100.13 69.12
CA THR A 202 17.00 -100.83 70.05
C THR A 202 17.00 -102.34 69.83
N GLU A 203 16.94 -102.81 68.59
CA GLU A 203 17.06 -104.23 68.24
C GLU A 203 18.41 -104.80 68.69
N GLY A 204 19.51 -104.07 68.46
CA GLY A 204 20.85 -104.46 68.93
C GLY A 204 20.94 -104.55 70.46
N ILE A 205 20.34 -103.59 71.17
CA ILE A 205 20.24 -103.60 72.64
C ILE A 205 19.39 -104.79 73.12
N ASP A 206 18.26 -105.08 72.47
CA ASP A 206 17.36 -106.15 72.90
C ASP A 206 17.91 -107.55 72.54
N HIS A 207 18.57 -107.71 71.39
CA HIS A 207 19.37 -108.89 71.08
C HIS A 207 20.50 -109.10 72.09
N MET A 208 21.18 -108.02 72.51
CA MET A 208 22.22 -108.09 73.53
C MET A 208 21.66 -108.41 74.92
N LYS A 209 20.49 -107.88 75.30
CA LYS A 209 19.75 -108.28 76.52
C LYS A 209 19.35 -109.75 76.45
N ASP A 210 18.84 -110.23 75.31
CA ASP A 210 18.42 -111.62 75.13
C ASP A 210 19.59 -112.60 75.10
N LEU A 211 20.74 -112.21 74.53
CA LEU A 211 22.02 -112.92 74.71
C LEU A 211 22.42 -112.95 76.18
N LYS A 212 22.38 -111.81 76.89
CA LYS A 212 22.72 -111.72 78.33
C LYS A 212 21.79 -112.56 79.21
N LYS A 213 20.50 -112.68 78.87
CA LYS A 213 19.53 -113.61 79.47
C LYS A 213 19.87 -115.08 79.15
N LYS A 214 20.06 -115.43 77.87
CA LYS A 214 20.39 -116.80 77.41
C LYS A 214 21.72 -117.32 77.99
N TRP A 215 22.68 -116.43 78.22
CA TRP A 215 24.00 -116.75 78.77
C TRP A 215 24.15 -116.50 80.29
N GLY A 216 23.09 -116.06 80.98
CA GLY A 216 23.05 -115.99 82.45
C GLY A 216 24.15 -115.15 83.10
N SER A 217 24.42 -113.93 82.61
CA SER A 217 25.48 -113.07 83.17
C SER A 217 24.98 -112.13 84.28
N ALA A 218 25.36 -112.44 85.52
CA ALA A 218 24.95 -111.74 86.74
C ALA A 218 26.01 -110.73 87.24
N ARG A 219 26.21 -109.62 86.53
CA ARG A 219 26.93 -108.44 87.04
C ARG A 219 26.15 -107.13 86.79
N PRO A 220 26.14 -106.21 87.78
CA PRO A 220 25.51 -104.89 87.64
C PRO A 220 26.32 -104.00 86.69
N ASP A 221 25.67 -102.95 86.20
CA ASP A 221 26.08 -102.18 85.04
C ASP A 221 26.13 -100.68 85.41
N GLU A 222 27.29 -100.21 85.87
CA GLU A 222 27.49 -98.83 86.36
C GLU A 222 27.97 -97.86 85.26
N GLY A 223 28.24 -98.35 84.04
CA GLY A 223 28.81 -97.56 82.95
C GLY A 223 27.81 -97.08 81.88
N THR A 224 26.57 -97.57 81.91
CA THR A 224 25.58 -97.33 80.84
C THR A 224 24.76 -96.05 81.01
N GLU A 225 24.63 -95.48 82.21
CA GLU A 225 23.75 -94.32 82.45
C GLU A 225 24.39 -92.95 82.18
N GLU A 226 25.73 -92.81 82.17
CA GLU A 226 26.38 -91.53 81.84
C GLU A 226 26.28 -91.16 80.34
N ASN A 227 26.21 -92.15 79.45
CA ASN A 227 26.12 -91.93 78.01
C ASN A 227 24.78 -91.32 77.55
N PRO A 228 23.59 -91.81 77.96
CA PRO A 228 22.32 -91.22 77.55
C PRO A 228 22.16 -89.77 78.02
N ALA A 229 22.57 -89.43 79.25
CA ALA A 229 22.48 -88.05 79.75
C ALA A 229 23.32 -87.05 78.92
N LYS A 230 24.51 -87.47 78.44
CA LYS A 230 25.35 -86.65 77.54
C LYS A 230 24.78 -86.59 76.12
N GLN A 231 24.12 -87.65 75.67
CA GLN A 231 23.41 -87.68 74.38
C GLN A 231 22.22 -86.70 74.38
N GLU A 232 21.46 -86.65 75.48
CA GLU A 232 20.28 -85.79 75.65
C GLU A 232 20.64 -84.29 75.61
N GLN A 233 21.72 -83.89 76.30
CA GLN A 233 22.24 -82.51 76.25
C GLN A 233 22.70 -82.07 74.86
N LEU A 234 23.19 -82.98 74.02
CA LEU A 234 23.54 -82.67 72.63
C LEU A 234 22.30 -82.45 71.76
N TRP A 235 21.24 -83.24 71.97
CA TRP A 235 19.97 -83.05 71.27
C TRP A 235 19.32 -81.70 71.58
N ASP A 236 19.31 -81.26 72.85
CA ASP A 236 18.80 -79.94 73.23
C ASP A 236 19.55 -78.80 72.53
N LEU A 237 20.89 -78.89 72.46
CA LEU A 237 21.75 -77.90 71.80
C LEU A 237 21.55 -77.88 70.28
N GLU A 238 21.35 -79.04 69.64
CA GLU A 238 21.03 -79.13 68.21
C GLU A 238 19.66 -78.52 67.91
N GLN A 239 18.66 -78.78 68.76
CA GLN A 239 17.32 -78.21 68.66
C GLN A 239 17.34 -76.68 68.81
N ASP A 240 18.08 -76.14 69.78
CA ASP A 240 18.25 -74.69 69.96
C ASP A 240 19.00 -74.03 68.79
N ASN A 241 19.98 -74.71 68.21
CA ASN A 241 20.72 -74.21 67.04
C ASN A 241 19.80 -74.15 65.78
N CYS A 242 18.93 -75.14 65.60
CA CYS A 242 17.86 -75.13 64.60
C CYS A 242 16.88 -73.96 64.83
N ASN A 243 16.44 -73.74 66.07
CA ASN A 243 15.56 -72.62 66.45
C ASN A 243 16.19 -71.25 66.17
N LEU A 244 17.45 -71.05 66.55
CA LEU A 244 18.21 -69.83 66.29
C LEU A 244 18.40 -69.58 64.79
N THR A 245 18.70 -70.61 64.01
CA THR A 245 18.85 -70.52 62.55
C THR A 245 17.55 -70.06 61.89
N ALA A 246 16.40 -70.64 62.29
CA ALA A 246 15.09 -70.20 61.83
C ALA A 246 14.78 -68.74 62.20
N LEU A 247 15.20 -68.28 63.39
CA LEU A 247 15.00 -66.90 63.85
C LEU A 247 15.87 -65.89 63.08
N VAL A 248 17.11 -66.24 62.76
CA VAL A 248 18.00 -65.44 61.89
C VAL A 248 17.41 -65.33 60.47
N CYS A 249 16.84 -66.40 59.92
CA CYS A 249 16.15 -66.35 58.63
C CYS A 249 14.94 -65.42 58.64
N LYS A 250 14.12 -65.44 59.71
CA LYS A 250 13.01 -64.49 59.91
C LYS A 250 13.49 -63.04 60.04
N MET A 251 14.59 -62.80 60.76
CA MET A 251 15.18 -61.45 60.86
C MET A 251 15.66 -60.94 59.50
N ARG A 252 16.30 -61.80 58.69
CA ARG A 252 16.76 -61.45 57.34
C ARG A 252 15.59 -61.16 56.38
N SER A 253 14.50 -61.93 56.43
CA SER A 253 13.32 -61.66 55.59
C SER A 253 12.60 -60.37 56.00
N LEU A 254 12.43 -60.11 57.30
CA LEU A 254 11.88 -58.84 57.82
C LEU A 254 12.75 -57.63 57.45
N GLY A 255 14.08 -57.79 57.47
CA GLY A 255 15.02 -56.76 57.00
C GLY A 255 14.82 -56.41 55.53
N ARG A 256 14.73 -57.43 54.66
CA ARG A 256 14.44 -57.23 53.22
C ARG A 256 13.08 -56.59 52.98
N TRP A 257 12.04 -57.04 53.69
CA TRP A 257 10.70 -56.43 53.63
C TRP A 257 10.70 -54.94 54.00
N ARG A 258 11.36 -54.58 55.11
CA ARG A 258 11.47 -53.17 55.53
C ARG A 258 12.14 -52.30 54.47
N LEU A 259 13.19 -52.82 53.83
CA LEU A 259 13.97 -52.11 52.80
C LEU A 259 13.15 -51.94 51.51
N ALA A 260 12.44 -52.99 51.07
CA ALA A 260 11.53 -52.94 49.93
C ALA A 260 10.37 -51.94 50.16
N VAL A 261 9.75 -51.92 51.34
CA VAL A 261 8.69 -50.96 51.70
C VAL A 261 9.19 -49.52 51.70
N GLN A 262 10.41 -49.27 52.19
CA GLN A 262 11.02 -47.93 52.13
C GLN A 262 11.31 -47.53 50.67
N GLN A 263 11.88 -48.43 49.87
CA GLN A 263 12.17 -48.17 48.46
C GLN A 263 10.90 -47.85 47.66
N ALA A 264 9.83 -48.64 47.82
CA ALA A 264 8.53 -48.38 47.20
C ALA A 264 7.92 -47.03 47.64
N ARG A 265 8.08 -46.66 48.93
CA ARG A 265 7.63 -45.35 49.43
C ARG A 265 8.37 -44.19 48.75
N PHE A 266 9.69 -44.28 48.61
CA PHE A 266 10.52 -43.25 47.95
C PHE A 266 10.23 -43.18 46.45
N GLN A 267 10.12 -44.30 45.75
CA GLN A 267 9.72 -44.35 44.34
C GLN A 267 8.32 -43.73 44.14
N GLY A 268 7.36 -44.03 45.02
CA GLY A 268 6.04 -43.41 45.00
C GLY A 268 6.04 -41.91 45.30
N GLN A 269 7.00 -41.41 46.09
CA GLN A 269 7.18 -39.96 46.33
C GLN A 269 7.81 -39.28 45.11
N LEU A 270 8.88 -39.85 44.54
CA LEU A 270 9.52 -39.39 43.30
C LEU A 270 8.51 -39.29 42.16
N GLY A 271 7.78 -40.37 41.87
CA GLY A 271 6.78 -40.40 40.80
C GLY A 271 5.59 -39.45 41.00
N ARG A 272 5.31 -38.99 42.22
CA ARG A 272 4.35 -37.89 42.46
C ARG A 272 4.97 -36.53 42.19
N ALA A 273 6.17 -36.27 42.73
CA ALA A 273 6.89 -35.02 42.52
C ALA A 273 7.21 -34.76 41.03
N GLU A 274 7.56 -35.81 40.27
CA GLU A 274 7.77 -35.73 38.81
C GLU A 274 6.49 -35.38 38.06
N LYS A 275 5.35 -35.99 38.42
CA LYS A 275 4.04 -35.67 37.82
C LYS A 275 3.61 -34.24 38.11
N GLU A 276 3.81 -33.77 39.35
CA GLU A 276 3.56 -32.38 39.74
C GLU A 276 4.49 -31.41 39.00
N ALA A 277 5.79 -31.69 38.93
CA ALA A 277 6.75 -30.87 38.17
C ALA A 277 6.39 -30.79 36.68
N MET A 278 5.98 -31.90 36.06
CA MET A 278 5.53 -31.94 34.67
C MET A 278 4.21 -31.18 34.45
N LYS A 279 3.27 -31.26 35.40
CA LYS A 279 2.03 -30.46 35.38
C LYS A 279 2.35 -28.96 35.48
N ASN A 280 3.13 -28.55 36.47
CA ASN A 280 3.53 -27.16 36.70
C ASN A 280 4.30 -26.59 35.49
N LYS A 281 5.13 -27.41 34.83
CA LYS A 281 5.81 -27.03 33.58
C LYS A 281 4.83 -26.77 32.43
N LYS A 282 3.78 -27.58 32.27
CA LYS A 282 2.72 -27.36 31.27
C LYS A 282 1.93 -26.08 31.55
N GLU A 283 1.55 -25.84 32.81
CA GLU A 283 0.83 -24.64 33.24
C GLU A 283 1.67 -23.37 32.99
N CYS A 284 2.96 -23.39 33.35
CA CYS A 284 3.90 -22.30 33.08
C CYS A 284 4.04 -21.98 31.58
N LEU A 285 4.10 -23.02 30.72
CA LEU A 285 4.14 -22.83 29.27
C LEU A 285 2.82 -22.26 28.71
N SER A 286 1.67 -22.72 29.23
CA SER A 286 0.36 -22.19 28.85
C SER A 286 0.23 -20.70 29.22
N ILE A 287 0.63 -20.30 30.44
CA ILE A 287 0.61 -18.89 30.87
C ILE A 287 1.53 -18.03 30.00
N LYS A 288 2.73 -18.51 29.65
CA LYS A 288 3.65 -17.80 28.75
C LYS A 288 3.05 -17.58 27.37
N LEU A 289 2.43 -18.62 26.79
CA LEU A 289 1.79 -18.54 25.48
C LEU A 289 0.61 -17.56 25.47
N MET A 290 -0.21 -17.53 26.53
CA MET A 290 -1.26 -16.52 26.69
C MET A 290 -0.68 -15.10 26.77
N ALA A 291 0.36 -14.89 27.58
CA ALA A 291 1.01 -13.58 27.71
C ALA A 291 1.66 -13.10 26.39
N GLU A 292 2.24 -14.01 25.59
CA GLU A 292 2.76 -13.70 24.26
C GLU A 292 1.65 -13.29 23.28
N GLN A 293 0.49 -13.96 23.33
CA GLN A 293 -0.70 -13.57 22.54
C GLN A 293 -1.23 -12.19 22.94
N GLU A 294 -1.34 -11.91 24.24
CA GLU A 294 -1.72 -10.58 24.74
C GLU A 294 -0.77 -9.48 24.26
N VAL A 295 0.55 -9.71 24.33
CA VAL A 295 1.56 -8.76 23.81
C VAL A 295 1.40 -8.52 22.30
N VAL A 296 1.05 -9.53 21.51
CA VAL A 296 0.77 -9.36 20.07
C VAL A 296 -0.49 -8.50 19.87
N LEU A 297 -1.58 -8.77 20.60
CA LEU A 297 -2.81 -7.98 20.54
C LEU A 297 -2.57 -6.52 20.93
N PHE A 298 -1.84 -6.25 22.01
CA PHE A 298 -1.50 -4.88 22.42
C PHE A 298 -0.62 -4.15 21.39
N ARG A 299 0.31 -4.86 20.71
CA ARG A 299 1.09 -4.28 19.60
C ARG A 299 0.20 -3.88 18.42
N GLN A 300 -0.76 -4.74 18.05
CA GLN A 300 -1.73 -4.46 16.99
C GLN A 300 -2.62 -3.25 17.35
N GLN A 301 -3.17 -3.21 18.57
CA GLN A 301 -3.95 -2.07 19.06
C GLN A 301 -3.15 -0.77 19.06
N LEU A 302 -1.90 -0.79 19.54
CA LEU A 302 -1.02 0.38 19.54
C LEU A 302 -0.71 0.87 18.12
N GLN A 303 -0.55 -0.03 17.15
CA GLN A 303 -0.36 0.32 15.74
C GLN A 303 -1.61 0.96 15.14
N ALA A 304 -2.80 0.41 15.41
CA ALA A 304 -4.08 0.99 14.99
C ALA A 304 -4.30 2.39 15.58
N LEU A 305 -4.01 2.58 16.88
CA LEU A 305 -4.09 3.88 17.55
C LEU A 305 -3.11 4.91 16.96
N ARG A 306 -1.88 4.50 16.65
CA ARG A 306 -0.89 5.37 15.97
C ARG A 306 -1.36 5.77 14.56
N GLN A 307 -1.96 4.86 13.80
CA GLN A 307 -2.52 5.16 12.48
C GLN A 307 -3.73 6.11 12.58
N ALA A 308 -4.63 5.91 13.55
CA ALA A 308 -5.76 6.79 13.81
C ALA A 308 -5.29 8.21 14.23
N LEU A 309 -4.28 8.30 15.09
CA LEU A 309 -3.66 9.57 15.50
C LEU A 309 -3.03 10.30 14.31
N ALA A 310 -2.28 9.60 13.45
CA ALA A 310 -1.67 10.20 12.26
C ALA A 310 -2.72 10.73 11.27
N ARG A 311 -3.84 10.00 11.09
CA ARG A 311 -4.99 10.48 10.29
C ARG A 311 -5.61 11.75 10.89
N ALA A 312 -5.92 11.74 12.18
CA ALA A 312 -6.49 12.89 12.87
C ALA A 312 -5.56 14.12 12.86
N GLN A 313 -4.24 13.92 12.95
CA GLN A 313 -3.25 14.98 12.78
C GLN A 313 -3.26 15.56 11.35
N ALA A 314 -3.32 14.70 10.32
CA ALA A 314 -3.41 15.14 8.92
C ALA A 314 -4.74 15.82 8.59
N ASP A 315 -5.85 15.41 9.21
CA ASP A 315 -7.14 16.11 9.13
C ASP A 315 -7.06 17.48 9.82
N ASN A 316 -6.48 17.57 11.01
CA ASN A 316 -6.34 18.84 11.74
C ASN A 316 -5.46 19.84 10.98
N MET A 317 -4.37 19.39 10.35
CA MET A 317 -3.53 20.24 9.50
C MET A 317 -4.29 20.76 8.27
N ARG A 318 -5.11 19.93 7.61
CA ARG A 318 -5.97 20.35 6.50
C ARG A 318 -7.02 21.38 6.95
N MET A 319 -7.65 21.18 8.11
CA MET A 319 -8.61 22.13 8.66
C MET A 319 -7.95 23.48 8.99
N ARG A 320 -6.73 23.51 9.52
CA ARG A 320 -5.97 24.75 9.74
C ARG A 320 -5.69 25.48 8.43
N GLN A 321 -5.20 24.79 7.40
CA GLN A 321 -4.96 25.39 6.08
C GLN A 321 -6.24 25.98 5.46
N GLN A 322 -7.39 25.32 5.64
CA GLN A 322 -8.69 25.84 5.22
C GLN A 322 -9.09 27.09 6.02
N GLN A 323 -8.87 27.09 7.34
CA GLN A 323 -9.12 28.25 8.19
C GLN A 323 -8.21 29.44 7.83
N ASP A 324 -6.93 29.20 7.58
CA ASP A 324 -5.96 30.23 7.19
C ASP A 324 -6.30 30.86 5.84
N SER A 325 -6.68 30.04 4.84
CA SER A 325 -7.12 30.54 3.53
C SER A 325 -8.45 31.30 3.58
N GLN A 326 -9.39 30.89 4.44
CA GLN A 326 -10.60 31.68 4.72
C GLN A 326 -10.27 33.02 5.40
N ALA A 327 -9.35 33.02 6.38
CA ALA A 327 -8.92 34.25 7.04
C ALA A 327 -8.17 35.21 6.10
N GLN A 328 -7.40 34.68 5.13
CA GLN A 328 -6.80 35.48 4.06
C GLN A 328 -7.87 36.09 3.15
N LEU A 329 -8.85 35.30 2.69
CA LEU A 329 -9.94 35.79 1.85
C LEU A 329 -10.78 36.89 2.55
N LEU A 330 -11.04 36.74 3.85
CA LEU A 330 -11.72 37.78 4.65
C LEU A 330 -10.91 39.08 4.70
N LYS A 331 -9.59 39.02 4.94
CA LYS A 331 -8.72 40.20 4.90
C LYS A 331 -8.69 40.87 3.53
N GLU A 332 -8.69 40.09 2.44
CA GLU A 332 -8.80 40.63 1.08
C GLU A 332 -10.15 41.32 0.82
N LEU A 333 -11.25 40.75 1.32
CA LEU A 333 -12.58 41.37 1.23
C LEU A 333 -12.65 42.67 2.04
N GLU A 334 -12.10 42.70 3.26
CA GLU A 334 -11.97 43.93 4.05
C GLU A 334 -11.14 44.99 3.32
N HIS A 335 -10.02 44.61 2.69
CA HIS A 335 -9.20 45.53 1.89
C HIS A 335 -9.94 46.05 0.64
N ARG A 336 -10.73 45.21 -0.03
CA ARG A 336 -11.58 45.66 -1.16
C ARG A 336 -12.66 46.63 -0.70
N VAL A 337 -13.35 46.34 0.40
CA VAL A 337 -14.40 47.22 0.94
C VAL A 337 -13.83 48.57 1.41
N THR A 338 -12.66 48.58 2.06
CA THR A 338 -11.98 49.84 2.41
C THR A 338 -11.52 50.63 1.18
N GLN A 339 -11.03 49.98 0.13
CA GLN A 339 -10.70 50.65 -1.14
C GLN A 339 -11.95 51.21 -1.85
N GLU A 340 -13.05 50.44 -1.92
CA GLU A 340 -14.31 50.88 -2.53
C GLU A 340 -14.94 52.05 -1.77
N THR A 341 -14.91 52.03 -0.44
CA THR A 341 -15.40 53.16 0.37
C THR A 341 -14.55 54.42 0.22
N LEU A 342 -13.22 54.30 0.18
CA LEU A 342 -12.32 55.42 -0.12
C LEU A 342 -12.56 55.99 -1.53
N HIS A 343 -12.69 55.13 -2.55
CA HIS A 343 -12.97 55.58 -3.91
C HIS A 343 -14.33 56.28 -4.02
N ARG A 344 -15.35 55.78 -3.30
CA ARG A 344 -16.66 56.42 -3.22
C ARG A 344 -16.60 57.80 -2.54
N GLN A 345 -15.86 57.92 -1.44
CA GLN A 345 -15.62 59.21 -0.78
C GLN A 345 -14.91 60.21 -1.70
N GLN A 346 -13.89 59.78 -2.44
CA GLN A 346 -13.21 60.62 -3.45
C GLN A 346 -14.16 61.08 -4.56
N LEU A 347 -15.00 60.18 -5.07
CA LEU A 347 -16.00 60.51 -6.08
C LEU A 347 -17.03 61.51 -5.56
N ASP A 348 -17.48 61.36 -4.31
CA ASP A 348 -18.44 62.28 -3.70
C ASP A 348 -17.82 63.65 -3.41
N LEU A 349 -16.54 63.72 -3.03
CA LEU A 349 -15.77 64.98 -2.93
C LEU A 349 -15.59 65.69 -4.29
N LEU A 350 -15.38 64.92 -5.37
CA LEU A 350 -15.32 65.47 -6.73
C LEU A 350 -16.68 65.99 -7.21
N LYS A 351 -17.79 65.33 -6.82
CA LYS A 351 -19.14 65.83 -7.10
C LYS A 351 -19.45 67.11 -6.33
N THR A 352 -19.12 67.18 -5.02
CA THR A 352 -19.38 68.38 -4.22
C THR A 352 -18.57 69.56 -4.74
N SER A 353 -17.25 69.40 -4.95
CA SER A 353 -16.40 70.48 -5.50
C SER A 353 -16.77 70.90 -6.93
N SER A 354 -17.29 69.99 -7.76
CA SER A 354 -17.86 70.34 -9.07
C SER A 354 -19.18 71.11 -8.94
N MET A 355 -20.01 70.77 -7.96
CA MET A 355 -21.27 71.47 -7.68
C MET A 355 -21.03 72.85 -7.04
N GLU A 356 -20.03 72.99 -6.17
CA GLU A 356 -19.56 74.27 -5.62
C GLU A 356 -19.12 75.22 -6.73
N LYS A 357 -18.25 74.76 -7.66
CA LYS A 357 -17.87 75.56 -8.84
C LYS A 357 -19.06 75.96 -9.71
N LEU A 358 -20.05 75.07 -9.87
CA LEU A 358 -21.27 75.40 -10.61
C LEU A 358 -22.11 76.45 -9.88
N LEU A 359 -22.15 76.42 -8.54
CA LEU A 359 -22.80 77.46 -7.74
C LEU A 359 -22.06 78.80 -7.84
N GLU A 360 -20.72 78.80 -7.77
CA GLU A 360 -19.88 79.99 -8.01
C GLU A 360 -20.12 80.58 -9.42
N ASP A 361 -20.14 79.74 -10.47
CA ASP A 361 -20.46 80.15 -11.85
C ASP A 361 -21.87 80.74 -11.98
N VAL A 362 -22.84 80.17 -11.26
CA VAL A 362 -24.23 80.68 -11.22
C VAL A 362 -24.28 82.01 -10.49
N GLU A 363 -23.61 82.15 -9.35
CA GLU A 363 -23.53 83.41 -8.59
C GLU A 363 -22.85 84.51 -9.42
N GLN A 364 -21.72 84.21 -10.07
CA GLN A 364 -21.05 85.15 -10.99
C GLN A 364 -21.99 85.56 -12.14
N LYS A 365 -22.71 84.62 -12.76
CA LYS A 365 -23.69 84.95 -13.81
C LYS A 365 -24.84 85.79 -13.27
N GLU A 366 -25.30 85.54 -12.05
CA GLU A 366 -26.33 86.36 -11.40
C GLU A 366 -25.82 87.79 -11.16
N GLN A 367 -24.58 87.95 -10.68
CA GLN A 367 -23.94 89.27 -10.54
C GLN A 367 -23.83 90.01 -11.89
N HIS A 368 -23.43 89.33 -12.97
CA HIS A 368 -23.41 89.92 -14.32
C HIS A 368 -24.82 90.30 -14.81
N LEU A 369 -25.83 89.47 -14.55
CA LEU A 369 -27.23 89.77 -14.89
C LEU A 369 -27.76 90.98 -14.11
N ARG A 370 -27.38 91.15 -12.84
CA ARG A 370 -27.71 92.34 -12.05
C ARG A 370 -27.13 93.61 -12.70
N ILE A 371 -25.85 93.60 -13.08
CA ILE A 371 -25.20 94.74 -13.78
C ILE A 371 -25.91 95.06 -15.10
N LEU A 372 -26.19 94.05 -15.94
CA LEU A 372 -26.93 94.24 -17.20
C LEU A 372 -28.36 94.77 -16.99
N THR A 373 -29.01 94.37 -15.89
CA THR A 373 -30.34 94.88 -15.51
C THR A 373 -30.27 96.35 -15.11
N GLU A 374 -29.27 96.74 -14.32
CA GLU A 374 -29.00 98.15 -13.98
C GLU A 374 -28.67 99.00 -15.22
N GLU A 375 -27.95 98.44 -16.20
CA GLU A 375 -27.68 99.09 -17.49
C GLU A 375 -28.94 99.27 -18.32
N ALA A 376 -29.78 98.23 -18.42
CA ALA A 376 -31.08 98.32 -19.08
C ALA A 376 -32.00 99.34 -18.40
N GLU A 377 -31.99 99.43 -17.08
CA GLU A 377 -32.69 100.48 -16.33
C GLU A 377 -32.14 101.88 -16.62
N ARG A 378 -30.81 102.06 -16.62
CA ARG A 378 -30.17 103.34 -16.96
C ARG A 378 -30.52 103.77 -18.38
N ALA A 379 -30.48 102.85 -19.34
CA ALA A 379 -30.90 103.09 -20.72
C ALA A 379 -32.39 103.42 -20.83
N SER A 380 -33.25 102.73 -20.08
CA SER A 380 -34.69 103.02 -20.00
C SER A 380 -34.96 104.42 -19.44
N LYS A 381 -34.29 104.80 -18.34
CA LYS A 381 -34.36 106.15 -17.74
C LYS A 381 -33.90 107.23 -18.73
N LEU A 382 -32.81 107.01 -19.46
CA LEU A 382 -32.33 107.92 -20.51
C LEU A 382 -33.31 108.02 -21.68
N GLY A 383 -33.87 106.91 -22.15
CA GLY A 383 -34.90 106.87 -23.18
C GLY A 383 -36.19 107.60 -22.78
N GLN A 384 -36.60 107.51 -21.51
CA GLN A 384 -37.71 108.31 -20.99
C GLN A 384 -37.41 109.82 -21.00
N LEU A 385 -36.18 110.23 -20.66
CA LEU A 385 -35.76 111.63 -20.74
C LEU A 385 -35.74 112.15 -22.19
N GLN A 386 -35.24 111.36 -23.15
CA GLN A 386 -35.29 111.70 -24.57
C GLN A 386 -36.74 111.84 -25.08
N ARG A 387 -37.63 110.90 -24.74
CA ARG A 387 -39.07 110.99 -25.04
C ARG A 387 -39.69 112.28 -24.48
N LYS A 388 -39.37 112.66 -23.23
CA LYS A 388 -39.82 113.92 -22.62
C LYS A 388 -39.25 115.15 -23.34
N LYS A 389 -38.00 115.12 -23.84
CA LYS A 389 -37.39 116.20 -24.64
C LYS A 389 -38.14 116.38 -25.97
N ILE A 390 -38.30 115.32 -26.74
CA ILE A 390 -39.02 115.31 -28.01
C ILE A 390 -40.46 115.79 -27.81
N GLN A 391 -41.13 115.38 -26.73
CA GLN A 391 -42.48 115.85 -26.41
C GLN A 391 -42.55 117.38 -26.17
N ARG A 392 -41.51 117.99 -25.59
CA ARG A 392 -41.42 119.46 -25.43
C ARG A 392 -41.16 120.15 -26.78
N GLU A 393 -40.24 119.62 -27.59
CA GLU A 393 -39.94 120.13 -28.93
C GLU A 393 -41.19 120.08 -29.84
N VAL A 394 -41.96 119.00 -29.79
CA VAL A 394 -43.26 118.87 -30.48
C VAL A 394 -44.29 119.88 -29.97
N ARG A 395 -44.34 120.18 -28.66
CA ARG A 395 -45.22 121.25 -28.14
C ARG A 395 -44.80 122.63 -28.67
N GLN A 396 -43.50 122.92 -28.74
CA GLN A 396 -42.98 124.17 -29.31
C GLN A 396 -43.25 124.30 -30.81
N MET A 397 -43.12 123.22 -31.58
CA MET A 397 -43.50 123.21 -32.99
C MET A 397 -45.01 123.44 -33.17
N ARG A 398 -45.85 122.83 -32.33
CA ARG A 398 -47.31 123.06 -32.33
C ARG A 398 -47.68 124.51 -32.00
N SER A 399 -47.00 125.15 -31.05
CA SER A 399 -47.28 126.57 -30.74
C SER A 399 -46.81 127.51 -31.85
N ARG A 400 -45.65 127.26 -32.48
CA ARG A 400 -45.20 128.01 -33.67
C ARG A 400 -46.20 127.87 -34.83
N LEU A 401 -46.65 126.65 -35.12
CA LEU A 401 -47.63 126.40 -36.18
C LEU A 401 -49.00 127.04 -35.88
N ALA A 402 -49.41 127.12 -34.61
CA ALA A 402 -50.61 127.85 -34.21
C ALA A 402 -50.46 129.37 -34.43
N GLN A 403 -49.29 129.93 -34.13
CA GLN A 403 -48.98 131.34 -34.36
C GLN A 403 -48.89 131.67 -35.87
N GLU A 404 -48.32 130.79 -36.69
CA GLU A 404 -48.36 130.92 -38.16
C GLU A 404 -49.79 130.87 -38.71
N ARG A 405 -50.65 130.00 -38.16
CA ARG A 405 -52.08 129.97 -38.51
C ARG A 405 -52.80 131.25 -38.13
N SER A 406 -52.54 131.83 -36.95
CA SER A 406 -53.16 133.09 -36.55
C SER A 406 -52.70 134.26 -37.43
N MET A 407 -51.40 134.35 -37.75
CA MET A 407 -50.89 135.38 -38.67
C MET A 407 -51.45 135.25 -40.09
N LYS A 408 -51.71 134.02 -40.57
CA LYS A 408 -52.40 133.80 -41.86
C LYS A 408 -53.86 134.21 -41.80
N LEU A 409 -54.58 133.95 -40.70
CA LEU A 409 -55.96 134.41 -40.54
C LEU A 409 -56.05 135.95 -40.48
N ASP A 410 -55.15 136.61 -39.76
CA ASP A 410 -55.06 138.08 -39.69
C ASP A 410 -54.74 138.70 -41.06
N ALA A 411 -53.89 138.04 -41.86
CA ALA A 411 -53.62 138.43 -43.24
C ALA A 411 -54.85 138.28 -44.15
N PHE A 412 -55.67 137.24 -43.97
CA PHE A 412 -56.92 137.08 -44.73
C PHE A 412 -57.96 138.15 -44.37
N GLN A 413 -58.12 138.50 -43.08
CA GLN A 413 -59.02 139.59 -42.67
C GLN A 413 -58.62 140.95 -43.27
N ARG A 414 -57.33 141.26 -43.32
CA ARG A 414 -56.83 142.49 -43.98
C ARG A 414 -57.10 142.54 -45.48
N VAL A 415 -57.25 141.38 -46.14
CA VAL A 415 -57.63 141.32 -47.57
C VAL A 415 -59.12 141.59 -47.74
N GLU A 416 -59.98 141.07 -46.86
CA GLU A 416 -61.42 141.38 -46.85
C GLU A 416 -61.67 142.88 -46.59
N GLU A 417 -60.94 143.50 -45.65
CA GLU A 417 -61.01 144.95 -45.38
C GLU A 417 -60.54 145.84 -46.53
N LEU A 418 -59.67 145.32 -47.42
CA LEU A 418 -59.20 146.03 -48.60
C LEU A 418 -60.15 145.86 -49.80
N GLN A 419 -60.88 144.75 -49.89
CA GLN A 419 -61.92 144.57 -50.89
C GLN A 419 -63.13 145.48 -50.63
N SER A 420 -63.60 145.59 -49.38
CA SER A 420 -64.75 146.44 -49.03
C SER A 420 -64.53 147.93 -49.32
N ARG A 421 -63.28 148.42 -49.30
CA ARG A 421 -62.93 149.82 -49.62
C ARG A 421 -62.89 150.14 -51.11
N LEU A 422 -62.89 149.13 -51.99
CA LEU A 422 -62.84 149.33 -53.44
C LEU A 422 -64.25 149.44 -54.06
N ASP A 423 -65.23 148.75 -53.46
CA ASP A 423 -66.62 148.73 -53.94
C ASP A 423 -67.38 150.05 -53.69
N ASP A 424 -66.96 150.85 -52.70
CA ASP A 424 -67.62 152.11 -52.32
C ASP A 424 -67.30 153.32 -53.24
N ALA A 425 -66.28 153.25 -54.09
CA ALA A 425 -65.78 154.40 -54.86
C ALA A 425 -66.38 154.55 -56.29
N VAL A 426 -67.14 153.56 -56.78
CA VAL A 426 -67.49 153.44 -58.22
C VAL A 426 -69.01 153.62 -58.49
N ARG A 427 -69.83 153.98 -57.49
CA ARG A 427 -71.31 153.97 -57.62
C ARG A 427 -71.99 155.33 -57.43
N ALA A 428 -71.65 156.32 -58.28
CA ALA A 428 -72.32 157.63 -58.30
C ALA A 428 -72.54 158.25 -59.70
N SER A 429 -72.89 157.46 -60.74
CA SER A 429 -73.56 158.01 -61.94
C SER A 429 -74.27 156.97 -62.83
N VAL A 430 -75.59 157.16 -63.00
CA VAL A 430 -76.44 156.74 -64.15
C VAL A 430 -76.80 155.23 -64.25
N PRO A 431 -78.04 154.88 -64.68
CA PRO A 431 -78.68 153.61 -64.30
C PRO A 431 -78.85 152.60 -65.45
N MET A 432 -79.06 151.33 -65.11
CA MET A 432 -80.16 150.51 -65.67
C MET A 432 -80.30 149.16 -64.93
N SER A 433 -81.47 148.55 -65.10
CA SER A 433 -82.02 147.44 -64.30
C SER A 433 -81.76 146.02 -64.85
N SER A 434 -81.72 145.05 -63.92
CA SER A 434 -82.16 143.63 -64.07
C SER A 434 -81.37 142.68 -65.00
N PRO A 435 -81.61 141.35 -64.91
CA PRO A 435 -82.07 140.50 -63.79
C PRO A 435 -80.89 139.59 -63.31
N GLY A 436 -80.91 138.79 -62.23
CA GLY A 436 -81.97 138.12 -61.48
C GLY A 436 -81.61 136.62 -61.35
N GLY A 437 -82.26 135.89 -60.43
CA GLY A 437 -82.11 134.44 -60.25
C GLY A 437 -81.09 134.06 -59.18
N LEU A 438 -81.46 133.53 -58.00
CA LEU A 438 -82.20 132.29 -57.68
C LEU A 438 -81.37 131.01 -57.71
N ARG A 439 -81.58 130.22 -56.64
CA ARG A 439 -81.48 128.75 -56.52
C ARG A 439 -80.07 128.15 -56.42
N SER A 440 -79.88 126.98 -55.80
CA SER A 440 -80.59 126.21 -54.74
C SER A 440 -79.89 124.84 -54.62
N ARG A 441 -80.26 124.04 -53.61
CA ARG A 441 -80.29 122.55 -53.66
C ARG A 441 -78.90 121.91 -53.46
N ALA A 442 -78.60 121.30 -52.31
CA ALA A 442 -78.95 119.92 -51.90
C ALA A 442 -78.16 118.84 -52.71
N GLN A 443 -77.91 117.60 -52.29
CA GLN A 443 -78.52 116.73 -51.26
C GLN A 443 -77.67 115.42 -51.16
N TYR A 444 -77.72 114.67 -50.04
CA TYR A 444 -77.28 113.24 -49.92
C TYR A 444 -75.76 112.92 -50.12
N SER A 445 -75.18 111.74 -49.82
CA SER A 445 -75.43 110.67 -48.81
C SER A 445 -74.19 109.75 -48.69
N LEU A 446 -74.07 109.05 -47.55
CA LEU A 446 -73.42 107.73 -47.30
C LEU A 446 -72.50 107.07 -48.37
N SER A 447 -71.27 106.64 -47.99
CA SER A 447 -70.90 105.19 -47.87
C SER A 447 -69.39 104.88 -47.69
N SER A 448 -69.13 103.92 -46.78
CA SER A 448 -68.17 102.80 -46.78
C SER A 448 -66.85 102.74 -47.60
N ALA A 449 -65.80 102.31 -46.88
CA ALA A 449 -64.87 101.20 -47.19
C ALA A 449 -63.79 101.26 -48.31
N SER A 450 -62.53 101.37 -47.87
CA SER A 450 -61.46 100.34 -48.01
C SER A 450 -60.72 100.04 -49.34
N ILE A 451 -59.44 99.64 -49.14
CA ILE A 451 -58.50 98.83 -49.98
C ILE A 451 -57.89 99.42 -51.27
N SER A 452 -56.53 99.49 -51.32
CA SER A 452 -55.62 98.80 -52.28
C SER A 452 -54.16 99.23 -51.99
N SER A 453 -53.11 98.40 -51.80
CA SER A 453 -52.64 97.16 -52.48
C SER A 453 -52.20 97.43 -53.94
N ARG A 454 -51.13 96.92 -54.56
CA ARG A 454 -50.22 95.74 -54.46
C ARG A 454 -48.78 96.22 -54.83
N TYR A 455 -47.66 95.48 -54.93
CA TYR A 455 -47.19 94.08 -54.76
C TYR A 455 -45.64 94.15 -54.51
N SER A 456 -44.77 93.12 -54.50
CA SER A 456 -44.78 91.65 -54.70
C SER A 456 -43.73 91.07 -53.71
N GLN A 457 -43.83 89.91 -53.05
CA GLN A 457 -44.25 88.52 -53.38
C GLN A 457 -43.09 87.61 -53.84
N GLN A 458 -42.68 86.67 -52.96
CA GLN A 458 -42.15 85.30 -53.20
C GLN A 458 -41.61 84.74 -51.85
N HIS A 459 -41.69 83.44 -51.52
CA HIS A 459 -42.71 82.42 -51.76
C HIS A 459 -42.58 81.36 -50.63
N LEU A 460 -43.66 80.67 -50.25
CA LEU A 460 -43.67 79.61 -49.22
C LEU A 460 -44.03 78.26 -49.86
N LEU A 461 -43.49 77.16 -49.33
CA LEU A 461 -44.04 75.81 -49.51
C LEU A 461 -44.05 75.01 -48.20
N LYS A 462 -45.19 74.32 -47.98
CA LYS A 462 -45.41 73.23 -47.00
C LYS A 462 -44.77 71.92 -47.56
N THR A 463 -44.69 70.74 -46.91
CA THR A 463 -45.60 70.02 -45.98
C THR A 463 -44.90 68.88 -45.21
N ASN A 464 -45.27 68.69 -43.94
CA ASN A 464 -45.74 67.45 -43.26
C ASN A 464 -44.91 66.13 -43.08
N LEU A 465 -44.94 65.67 -41.82
CA LEU A 465 -45.22 64.31 -41.27
C LEU A 465 -44.14 63.20 -41.13
N MET A 466 -44.35 62.43 -40.05
CA MET A 466 -43.67 61.19 -39.57
C MET A 466 -42.19 61.32 -39.15
N GLY A 467 -41.69 60.60 -38.13
CA GLY A 467 -42.36 59.68 -37.20
C GLY A 467 -41.47 58.48 -36.80
N ASN A 468 -40.91 58.50 -35.58
CA ASN A 468 -40.08 57.44 -34.97
C ASN A 468 -38.72 57.18 -35.68
N LYS A 469 -37.57 57.06 -34.99
CA LYS A 469 -37.25 56.02 -34.01
C LYS A 469 -36.05 56.41 -33.14
N ILE A 470 -36.08 55.93 -31.89
CA ILE A 470 -34.95 55.89 -30.97
C ILE A 470 -33.90 54.89 -31.50
N ALA A 471 -32.63 55.30 -31.55
CA ALA A 471 -31.51 54.39 -31.76
C ALA A 471 -30.40 54.69 -30.72
N ARG A 472 -30.27 53.82 -29.71
CA ARG A 472 -29.16 53.85 -28.76
C ARG A 472 -27.86 53.50 -29.48
N GLY A 473 -26.83 54.33 -29.33
CA GLY A 473 -25.47 54.10 -29.86
C GLY A 473 -24.41 53.85 -28.78
N ILE A 474 -24.74 53.17 -27.68
CA ILE A 474 -23.74 52.78 -26.68
C ILE A 474 -22.96 51.58 -27.24
N GLN A 475 -21.70 51.78 -27.59
CA GLN A 475 -20.79 50.67 -27.91
C GLN A 475 -20.60 49.81 -26.65
N ARG A 476 -20.95 48.52 -26.75
CA ARG A 476 -20.58 47.50 -25.76
C ARG A 476 -19.25 46.84 -26.19
N PRO A 477 -18.35 46.46 -25.27
CA PRO A 477 -17.07 45.85 -25.65
C PRO A 477 -17.28 44.52 -26.38
N LYS A 478 -16.50 44.27 -27.44
CA LYS A 478 -16.43 42.95 -28.07
C LYS A 478 -15.55 42.03 -27.24
N THR A 479 -16.02 40.82 -27.04
CA THR A 479 -15.29 39.72 -26.40
C THR A 479 -14.06 39.31 -27.21
N VAL A 480 -13.03 38.86 -26.48
CA VAL A 480 -11.71 38.48 -27.01
C VAL A 480 -11.76 37.07 -27.63
N PRO A 481 -10.86 36.78 -28.59
CA PRO A 481 -10.06 35.55 -28.45
C PRO A 481 -8.56 35.86 -28.56
N ILE A 482 -7.83 35.71 -27.46
CA ILE A 482 -6.36 35.79 -27.46
C ILE A 482 -5.81 34.51 -28.09
N LYS A 483 -4.91 34.67 -29.05
CA LYS A 483 -4.16 33.57 -29.65
C LYS A 483 -3.13 33.05 -28.65
N HIS A 484 -3.25 31.80 -28.23
CA HIS A 484 -2.14 31.10 -27.58
C HIS A 484 -0.99 30.93 -28.58
N LYS A 485 0.07 31.72 -28.45
CA LYS A 485 1.38 31.38 -29.00
C LYS A 485 2.19 30.68 -27.92
N LYS A 486 2.65 29.46 -28.22
CA LYS A 486 3.75 28.82 -27.48
C LYS A 486 4.98 29.71 -27.57
N ARG A 487 5.64 29.99 -26.44
CA ARG A 487 7.09 30.23 -26.41
C ARG A 487 7.65 29.56 -25.17
N THR A 488 8.66 28.75 -25.42
CA THR A 488 9.45 27.99 -24.45
C THR A 488 10.44 28.90 -23.71
N ASP A 489 10.96 28.36 -22.62
CA ASP A 489 12.23 28.68 -21.95
C ASP A 489 12.38 30.07 -21.29
N ASP A 490 12.40 30.07 -19.96
CA ASP A 490 13.65 30.24 -19.21
C ASP A 490 13.45 29.82 -17.74
N ALA A 491 13.99 28.65 -17.39
CA ALA A 491 13.97 28.13 -16.02
C ALA A 491 15.33 28.37 -15.35
N PHE A 492 15.44 29.43 -14.54
CA PHE A 492 16.59 29.62 -13.66
C PHE A 492 16.36 28.95 -12.29
N LEU A 493 17.27 28.03 -11.97
CA LEU A 493 17.40 27.37 -10.67
C LEU A 493 17.73 28.37 -9.56
N PRO A 494 17.47 27.99 -8.30
CA PRO A 494 18.49 28.17 -7.28
C PRO A 494 18.91 26.84 -6.63
N HIS A 495 20.18 26.53 -6.81
CA HIS A 495 21.09 25.96 -5.79
C HIS A 495 20.46 25.32 -4.54
N VAL A 496 20.52 23.99 -4.46
CA VAL A 496 20.61 23.27 -3.18
C VAL A 496 22.03 22.75 -3.06
N ALA A 497 22.68 23.09 -1.95
CA ALA A 497 24.09 22.75 -1.72
C ALA A 497 24.29 21.25 -1.44
N GLU A 498 25.53 20.81 -1.68
CA GLU A 498 26.01 19.46 -1.44
C GLU A 498 25.84 19.03 0.03
N ASN A 499 25.49 17.77 0.25
CA ASN A 499 26.00 16.95 1.35
C ASN A 499 25.63 15.48 1.11
N VAL A 500 26.29 14.86 0.13
CA VAL A 500 26.25 13.40 -0.06
C VAL A 500 27.18 12.77 0.98
N GLN A 501 26.63 12.39 2.14
CA GLN A 501 27.31 11.43 3.00
C GLN A 501 27.08 10.02 2.46
N LEU A 502 28.15 9.43 1.95
CA LEU A 502 28.24 8.03 1.56
C LEU A 502 28.08 7.14 2.81
N SER A 503 26.85 6.70 3.09
CA SER A 503 26.63 5.58 4.00
C SER A 503 26.98 4.28 3.29
N ALA A 504 28.24 3.87 3.39
CA ALA A 504 28.67 2.56 2.94
C ALA A 504 27.94 1.49 3.76
N PHE A 505 27.11 0.67 3.10
CA PHE A 505 26.56 -0.54 3.71
C PHE A 505 27.70 -1.54 3.92
N GLN A 506 28.28 -1.52 5.12
CA GLN A 506 29.23 -2.52 5.58
C GLN A 506 28.48 -3.85 5.74
N VAL A 507 28.59 -4.72 4.73
CA VAL A 507 28.12 -6.11 4.82
C VAL A 507 28.95 -6.82 5.90
N GLN A 508 28.38 -6.99 7.08
CA GLN A 508 28.93 -7.90 8.08
C GLN A 508 28.69 -9.34 7.61
N THR A 509 29.70 -9.91 6.95
CA THR A 509 29.81 -11.36 6.76
C THR A 509 29.93 -12.04 8.11
N ALA A 510 28.88 -12.77 8.52
CA ALA A 510 28.95 -13.63 9.69
C ALA A 510 29.96 -14.76 9.45
N PRO A 511 30.87 -15.07 10.40
CA PRO A 511 31.85 -16.14 10.23
C PRO A 511 31.19 -17.52 10.34
N PRO A 512 31.59 -18.51 9.53
CA PRO A 512 31.05 -19.86 9.60
C PRO A 512 31.56 -20.57 10.87
N ARG A 513 30.67 -20.79 11.84
CA ARG A 513 30.97 -21.64 13.02
C ARG A 513 30.81 -23.12 12.65
N ILE A 514 31.86 -23.69 12.08
CA ILE A 514 32.09 -25.15 12.10
C ILE A 514 32.94 -25.46 13.34
N PRO A 515 32.42 -26.15 14.36
CA PRO A 515 33.26 -26.70 15.41
C PRO A 515 33.91 -28.00 14.91
N PHE A 516 35.12 -27.90 14.35
CA PHE A 516 36.02 -29.05 14.33
C PHE A 516 36.32 -29.47 15.78
N ARG A 517 36.14 -30.75 16.08
CA ARG A 517 36.52 -31.36 17.37
C ARG A 517 37.70 -32.29 17.10
N PRO A 518 38.92 -31.96 17.55
CA PRO A 518 40.03 -32.91 17.57
C PRO A 518 39.84 -33.89 18.74
N ASP A 519 40.06 -35.17 18.42
CA ASP A 519 40.54 -36.28 19.27
C ASP A 519 40.06 -36.38 20.73
N TRP A 520 39.26 -37.42 21.01
CA TRP A 520 39.63 -38.62 21.81
C TRP A 520 38.59 -39.71 21.56
#